data_AF-A0AAV2J359-F1
#
_entry.id   AF-A0AAV2J359-F1
#
_cell.length_a   1.000
_cell.length_b   1.000
_cell.length_c   1.000
_cell.angle_alpha   90.00
_cell.angle_beta   90.00
_cell.angle_gamma   90.00
#
_symmetry.space_group_name_H-M   'P 1'
#
loop_
_entity.id
_entity.type
_entity.pdbx_description
1 polymer ?
#
loop_
_entity_poly.entity_id
_entity_poly.type
_entity_poly.pdbx_seq_one_letter_code
_entity_poly.pdbx_strand_id
1 'polypeptide(L)'
;MDHYNNSLSSILDTHVPLETRSVTFTRSAPWYTNQLRAMKRSGSVLERAYTTSGLTVHKLAYQRHQKSYSKALSSASCVPITPQQ
;
A
#
# COMPACT_ATOMS: atom_id res chain seq x y z
N MET A 1 14.90 34.16 25.22
CA MET A 1 14.90 33.40 23.95
C MET A 1 13.49 33.10 23.46
N ASP A 2 12.47 33.32 24.29
CA ASP A 2 11.08 32.95 24.00
C ASP A 2 10.37 33.91 23.02
N HIS A 3 10.85 35.15 22.90
CA HIS A 3 10.28 36.13 21.99
C HIS A 3 10.37 35.70 20.52
N TYR A 4 11.49 35.12 20.10
CA TYR A 4 11.68 34.68 18.72
C TYR A 4 10.71 33.56 18.32
N ASN A 5 10.57 32.55 19.18
CA ASN A 5 9.65 31.44 18.94
C ASN A 5 8.19 31.91 18.93
N ASN A 6 7.80 32.78 19.87
CA ASN A 6 6.43 33.28 19.95
C ASN A 6 6.05 34.12 18.71
N SER A 7 6.96 34.97 18.23
CA SER A 7 6.75 35.75 17.01
C SER A 7 6.61 34.85 15.79
N LEU A 8 7.43 33.80 15.68
CA LEU A 8 7.36 32.86 14.57
C LEU A 8 6.03 32.08 14.56
N SER A 9 5.61 31.56 15.71
CA SER A 9 4.32 30.84 15.86
C SER A 9 3.13 31.74 15.52
N SER A 10 3.13 33.00 15.97
CA SER A 10 2.05 33.94 15.69
C SER A 10 1.92 34.26 14.19
N ILE A 11 3.03 34.37 13.46
CA ILE A 11 3.02 34.58 12.01
C ILE A 11 2.47 33.35 11.29
N LEU A 12 2.89 32.15 11.71
CA LEU A 12 2.40 30.90 11.13
C LEU A 12 0.90 30.73 11.34
N ASP A 13 0.39 30.97 12.55
CA ASP A 13 -1.04 30.85 12.87
C ASP A 13 -1.90 31.89 12.14
N THR A 14 -1.35 33.07 11.84
CA THR A 14 -2.05 34.14 11.11
C THR A 14 -2.19 33.82 9.62
N HIS A 15 -1.17 33.21 9.01
CA HIS A 15 -1.14 32.94 7.57
C HIS A 15 -1.61 31.53 7.20
N VAL A 16 -1.60 30.61 8.16
CA VAL A 16 -2.01 29.23 7.97
C VAL A 16 -3.16 28.97 8.92
N PRO A 17 -4.43 29.22 8.50
CA PRO A 17 -5.54 28.71 9.26
C PRO A 17 -5.34 27.21 9.44
N LEU A 18 -5.42 26.75 10.68
CA LEU A 18 -5.28 25.34 11.06
C LEU A 18 -6.51 24.58 10.55
N GLU A 19 -6.57 24.41 9.23
CA GLU A 19 -7.63 23.69 8.54
C GLU A 19 -7.39 22.20 8.74
N THR A 20 -7.85 21.67 9.88
CA THR A 20 -7.89 20.23 10.11
C THR A 20 -8.89 19.63 9.14
N ARG A 21 -8.41 19.14 8.00
CA ARG A 21 -9.22 18.37 7.07
C ARG A 21 -9.42 16.99 7.65
N SER A 22 -10.68 16.61 7.88
CA SER A 22 -11.03 15.24 8.22
C SER A 22 -10.71 14.34 7.02
N VAL A 23 -9.67 13.52 7.16
CA VAL A 23 -9.38 12.48 6.16
C VAL A 23 -10.30 11.31 6.44
N THR A 24 -11.33 11.16 5.62
CA THR A 24 -12.20 9.99 5.66
C THR A 24 -11.52 8.84 4.92
N PHE A 25 -11.12 7.79 5.64
CA PHE A 25 -10.70 6.54 5.01
C PHE A 25 -11.95 5.79 4.54
N THR A 26 -12.50 6.18 3.39
CA THR A 26 -13.82 5.71 2.90
C THR A 26 -13.86 4.22 2.55
N ARG A 27 -12.70 3.57 2.38
CA ARG A 27 -12.60 2.14 1.98
C ARG A 27 -11.42 1.47 2.68
N SER A 28 -11.61 0.99 3.91
CA SER A 28 -10.80 -0.15 4.34
C SER A 28 -11.12 -1.31 3.39
N ALA A 29 -10.12 -1.87 2.71
CA ALA A 29 -10.25 -3.09 1.92
C ALA A 29 -9.86 -4.26 2.82
N PRO A 30 -10.77 -4.78 3.68
CA PRO A 30 -10.40 -5.70 4.76
C PRO A 30 -10.04 -7.08 4.18
N TRP A 31 -10.61 -7.40 3.02
CA TRP A 31 -10.26 -8.55 2.20
C TRP A 31 -8.83 -8.47 1.64
N TYR A 32 -8.22 -7.29 1.58
CA TYR A 32 -6.84 -7.11 1.11
C TYR A 32 -5.86 -7.30 2.27
N THR A 33 -5.59 -8.55 2.60
CA THR A 33 -4.77 -8.96 3.76
C THR A 33 -3.27 -8.66 3.57
N ASN A 34 -2.52 -8.70 4.68
CA ASN A 34 -1.05 -8.58 4.65
C ASN A 34 -0.39 -9.68 3.80
N GLN A 35 -0.97 -10.88 3.78
CA GLN A 35 -0.51 -11.97 2.92
C GLN A 35 -0.63 -11.62 1.43
N LEU A 36 -1.76 -11.05 1.00
CA LEU A 36 -1.92 -10.60 -0.39
C LEU A 36 -0.96 -9.46 -0.74
N ARG A 37 -0.68 -8.55 0.20
CA ARG A 37 0.37 -7.53 0.03
C ARG A 37 1.75 -8.15 -0.18
N ALA A 38 2.10 -9.16 0.62
CA ALA A 38 3.37 -9.88 0.49
C ALA A 38 3.48 -10.60 -0.86
N MET A 39 2.41 -11.29 -1.30
CA MET A 39 2.34 -11.91 -2.62
C MET A 39 2.46 -10.90 -3.76
N LYS A 40 1.82 -9.73 -3.64
CA LYS A 40 1.97 -8.67 -4.65
C LYS A 40 3.42 -8.19 -4.74
N ARG A 41 4.06 -7.96 -3.59
CA ARG A 41 5.48 -7.55 -3.53
C ARG A 41 6.40 -8.58 -4.16
N SER A 42 6.23 -9.87 -3.86
CA SER A 42 7.03 -10.93 -4.48
C SER A 42 6.81 -11.03 -5.99
N GLY A 43 5.57 -10.81 -6.45
CA GLY A 43 5.25 -10.72 -7.87
C GLY A 43 6.01 -9.61 -8.59
N SER A 44 6.06 -8.41 -8.00
CA SER A 44 6.85 -7.30 -8.57
C SER A 44 8.35 -7.56 -8.58
N VAL A 45 8.88 -8.35 -7.63
CA VAL A 45 10.30 -8.77 -7.66
C VAL A 45 10.56 -9.72 -8.84
N LEU A 46 9.68 -10.70 -9.06
CA LEU A 46 9.78 -11.63 -10.19
C LEU A 46 9.62 -10.93 -11.53
N GLU A 47 8.70 -9.97 -11.61
CA GLU A 47 8.51 -9.13 -12.80
C GLU A 47 9.78 -8.36 -13.13
N ARG A 48 10.35 -7.61 -12.15
CA ARG A 48 11.60 -6.89 -12.35
C ARG A 48 12.73 -7.83 -12.75
N ALA A 49 12.87 -9.00 -12.10
CA ALA A 49 13.87 -9.99 -12.48
C ALA A 49 13.71 -10.44 -13.94
N TYR A 50 12.48 -10.67 -14.40
CA TYR A 50 12.21 -11.00 -15.81
C TYR A 50 12.55 -9.82 -16.74
N THR A 51 12.12 -8.59 -16.43
CA THR A 51 12.40 -7.41 -17.26
C THR A 51 13.90 -7.15 -17.38
N THR A 52 14.67 -7.34 -16.30
CA THR A 52 16.11 -7.13 -16.30
C THR A 52 16.87 -8.26 -17.02
N SER A 53 16.48 -9.51 -16.79
CA SER A 53 17.23 -10.67 -17.30
C SER A 53 16.82 -11.12 -18.70
N GLY A 54 15.55 -10.95 -19.08
CA GLY A 54 14.97 -11.49 -20.31
C GLY A 54 14.86 -13.02 -20.37
N LEU A 55 15.26 -13.76 -19.31
CA LEU A 55 15.29 -15.22 -19.32
C LEU A 55 13.89 -15.84 -19.19
N THR A 56 13.65 -16.89 -19.97
CA THR A 56 12.40 -17.66 -19.96
C THR A 56 12.08 -18.27 -18.59
N VAL A 57 13.09 -18.65 -17.81
CA VAL A 57 12.89 -19.20 -16.45
C VAL A 57 12.23 -18.16 -15.54
N HIS A 58 12.69 -16.90 -15.59
CA HIS A 58 12.09 -15.82 -14.81
C HIS A 58 10.69 -15.47 -15.30
N LYS A 59 10.46 -15.49 -16.62
CA LYS A 59 9.11 -15.34 -17.21
C LYS A 59 8.14 -16.39 -16.67
N LEU A 60 8.55 -17.65 -16.67
CA LEU A 60 7.73 -18.77 -16.21
C LEU A 60 7.46 -18.67 -14.70
N ALA A 61 8.46 -18.29 -13.91
CA ALA A 61 8.29 -18.03 -12.48
C ALA A 61 7.26 -16.92 -12.23
N TYR A 62 7.37 -15.79 -12.94
CA TYR A 62 6.41 -14.69 -12.86
C TYR A 62 4.99 -15.11 -13.25
N GLN A 63 4.83 -15.84 -14.35
CA GLN A 63 3.52 -16.33 -14.80
C GLN A 63 2.86 -17.28 -13.80
N ARG A 64 3.63 -18.23 -13.23
CA ARG A 64 3.15 -19.13 -12.17
C ARG A 64 2.69 -18.33 -10.95
N HIS A 65 3.48 -17.34 -10.55
CA HIS A 65 3.15 -16.45 -9.44
C HIS A 65 1.88 -15.65 -9.69
N GLN A 66 1.71 -15.07 -10.89
CA GLN A 66 0.51 -14.36 -11.29
C GLN A 66 -0.75 -15.22 -11.19
N LYS A 67 -0.69 -16.49 -11.63
CA LYS A 67 -1.82 -17.43 -11.50
C LYS A 67 -2.17 -17.70 -10.04
N SER A 68 -1.16 -17.93 -9.20
CA SER A 68 -1.35 -18.13 -7.75
C SER A 68 -1.97 -16.88 -7.09
N TYR A 69 -1.45 -15.70 -7.40
CA TYR A 69 -1.95 -14.43 -6.88
C TYR A 69 -3.37 -14.13 -7.33
N SER A 70 -3.71 -14.39 -8.60
CA SER A 70 -5.08 -14.24 -9.11
C SER A 70 -6.06 -15.15 -8.37
N LYS A 71 -5.69 -16.43 -8.14
CA LYS A 71 -6.51 -17.36 -7.36
C LYS A 71 -6.71 -16.86 -5.92
N ALA A 72 -5.65 -16.37 -5.27
CA ALA A 72 -5.71 -15.84 -3.91
C ALA A 72 -6.56 -14.55 -3.82
N LEU A 73 -6.50 -13.70 -4.85
CA LEU A 73 -7.37 -12.53 -4.95
C LEU A 73 -8.84 -12.94 -5.08
N SER A 74 -9.15 -13.86 -5.99
CA SER A 74 -10.52 -14.35 -6.19
C SER A 74 -11.09 -15.00 -4.93
N SER A 75 -10.28 -15.76 -4.18
CA SER A 75 -10.71 -16.34 -2.90
C SER A 75 -10.94 -15.27 -1.84
N ALA A 76 -10.03 -14.30 -1.71
CA ALA A 76 -10.15 -13.26 -0.69
C ALA A 76 -11.29 -12.28 -0.96
N SER A 77 -11.56 -11.97 -2.23
CA SER A 77 -12.69 -11.12 -2.61
C SER A 77 -14.05 -11.80 -2.43
N CYS A 78 -14.08 -13.14 -2.31
CA CYS A 78 -15.30 -13.93 -2.11
C CYS A 78 -15.65 -14.13 -0.62
N VAL A 79 -14.68 -13.98 0.29
CA VAL A 79 -14.88 -14.27 1.72
C VAL A 79 -15.40 -13.04 2.49
N PRO A 80 -16.50 -13.15 3.25
CA PRO A 80 -16.96 -12.09 4.14
C PRO A 80 -15.94 -11.83 5.27
N ILE A 81 -15.82 -10.56 5.65
CA ILE A 81 -14.80 -10.00 6.55
C ILE A 81 -14.71 -10.85 7.84
N THR A 82 -13.62 -11.61 7.98
CA THR A 82 -13.30 -12.31 9.23
C THR A 82 -12.29 -11.47 10.02
N PRO A 83 -12.57 -11.14 11.30
CA PRO A 83 -11.59 -10.44 12.13
C PRO A 83 -10.40 -11.37 12.37
N GLN A 84 -9.21 -10.90 11.98
CA GLN A 84 -7.95 -11.59 12.29
C GLN A 84 -7.64 -11.33 13.78
N GLN A 85 -7.44 -12.42 14.54
CA GLN A 85 -7.11 -12.41 15.97
C GLN A 85 -5.80 -11.67 16.26
#